data_AF-A0A835SL89-F1
#
_entry.id   AF-A0A835SL89-F1
#
_cell.length_a   1.000
_cell.length_b   1.000
_cell.length_c   1.000
_cell.angle_alpha   90.00
_cell.angle_beta   90.00
_cell.angle_gamma   90.00
#
_symmetry.space_group_name_H-M   'P 1'
#
loop_
_entity.id
_entity.type
_entity.pdbx_description
1 polymer ?
#
loop_
_entity_poly.entity_id
_entity_poly.type
_entity_poly.pdbx_seq_one_letter_code
_entity_poly.pdbx_strand_id
1 'polypeptide(L)'
;MAGPYLKPFNLSVGASGVIEHAGATTAGDVTDGVVASVALASHKAQAVNAMSSGSVPDAAVAQLERNKQLVVSGGGAQSVTRRDLDELRAGIRAGIRADIRADISADIDAAVSGLFQQMSAYNHNQNARLQNSQAGDSKQYQALVREKPGSVGLGAAPPAVFPKTKDDLTTITNDNITGLAQHYGEEFAACATVVERRRALARFMGVQW
;
A
#
# COMPACT_ATOMS: atom_id res chain seq x y z
N MET A 1 11.27 -9.35 -43.18
CA MET A 1 11.20 -10.22 -41.99
C MET A 1 9.73 -10.41 -41.66
N ALA A 2 9.23 -11.65 -41.64
CA ALA A 2 7.85 -11.92 -41.22
C ALA A 2 7.73 -11.58 -39.73
N GLY A 3 6.74 -10.76 -39.36
CA GLY A 3 6.47 -10.44 -37.96
C GLY A 3 6.02 -11.66 -37.17
N PRO A 4 5.99 -11.59 -35.83
CA PRO A 4 5.57 -12.72 -35.00
C PRO A 4 4.11 -13.10 -35.26
N TYR A 5 3.82 -14.40 -35.29
CA TYR A 5 2.48 -14.98 -35.43
C TYR A 5 1.55 -14.54 -34.28
N LEU A 6 2.00 -14.63 -33.02
CA LEU A 6 1.39 -13.95 -31.88
C LEU A 6 2.32 -12.84 -31.41
N LYS A 7 1.81 -11.61 -31.31
CA LYS A 7 2.65 -10.52 -30.79
C LYS A 7 2.89 -10.69 -29.29
N PRO A 8 4.09 -10.34 -28.80
CA PRO A 8 4.35 -10.26 -27.37
C PRO A 8 3.38 -9.28 -26.71
N PHE A 9 3.04 -9.56 -25.45
CA PHE A 9 2.30 -8.63 -24.63
C PHE A 9 2.78 -8.71 -23.18
N ASN A 10 2.64 -7.57 -22.52
CA ASN A 10 2.89 -7.39 -21.11
C ASN A 10 1.66 -6.65 -20.58
N LEU A 11 0.87 -7.31 -19.73
CA LEU A 11 -0.32 -6.72 -19.15
C LEU A 11 -0.17 -6.69 -17.62
N SER A 12 0.07 -5.50 -17.09
CA SER A 12 -0.02 -5.22 -15.65
C SER A 12 -1.47 -4.94 -15.29
N VAL A 13 -2.01 -5.70 -14.33
CA VAL A 13 -3.38 -5.50 -13.83
C VAL A 13 -3.31 -5.22 -12.33
N GLY A 14 -3.19 -3.94 -11.99
CA GLY A 14 -3.04 -3.51 -10.60
C GLY A 14 -1.72 -3.98 -9.96
N ALA A 15 -1.71 -4.19 -8.65
CA ALA A 15 -0.55 -4.65 -7.88
C ALA A 15 -0.26 -6.16 -8.05
N SER A 16 -1.24 -6.92 -8.53
CA SER A 16 -1.20 -8.39 -8.58
C SER A 16 -0.57 -8.89 -9.89
N GLY A 17 0.73 -8.61 -10.04
CA GLY A 17 1.61 -9.25 -11.02
C GLY A 17 1.42 -8.85 -12.49
N VAL A 18 2.47 -9.11 -13.27
CA VAL A 18 2.51 -8.84 -14.70
C VAL A 18 2.29 -10.15 -15.47
N ILE A 19 1.27 -10.19 -16.33
CA ILE A 19 1.10 -11.30 -17.27
C ILE A 19 1.92 -10.97 -18.51
N GLU A 20 3.04 -11.67 -18.66
CA GLU A 20 3.95 -11.50 -19.79
C GLU A 20 3.94 -12.74 -20.68
N HIS A 21 3.91 -12.49 -21.99
CA HIS A 21 4.15 -13.52 -22.98
C HIS A 21 5.04 -12.98 -24.09
N ALA A 22 6.11 -13.71 -24.43
CA ALA A 22 7.10 -13.31 -25.42
C ALA A 22 6.58 -13.33 -26.88
N GLY A 23 5.34 -13.80 -27.07
CA GLY A 23 4.73 -14.00 -28.39
C GLY A 23 5.03 -15.39 -28.94
N ALA A 24 4.64 -15.63 -30.19
CA ALA A 24 4.90 -16.88 -30.90
C ALA A 24 5.36 -16.53 -32.31
N THR A 25 6.43 -17.17 -32.78
CA THR A 25 6.98 -16.93 -34.12
C THR A 25 6.19 -17.67 -35.19
N THR A 26 5.66 -18.85 -34.87
CA THR A 26 4.85 -19.67 -35.77
C THR A 26 3.60 -20.19 -35.06
N ALA A 27 2.64 -20.72 -35.83
CA ALA A 27 1.44 -21.34 -35.27
C ALA A 27 1.75 -22.60 -34.43
N GLY A 28 2.84 -23.32 -34.74
CA GLY A 28 3.27 -24.51 -34.00
C GLY A 28 3.85 -24.20 -32.62
N ASP A 29 4.22 -22.95 -32.36
CA ASP A 29 4.75 -22.50 -31.07
C ASP A 29 3.63 -22.13 -30.06
N VAL A 30 2.36 -22.23 -30.48
CA VAL A 30 1.19 -21.97 -29.64
C VAL A 30 0.88 -23.22 -28.82
N THR A 31 1.47 -23.30 -27.62
CA THR A 31 1.18 -24.36 -26.65
C THR A 31 -0.08 -24.05 -25.84
N ASP A 32 -0.64 -25.06 -25.16
CA ASP A 32 -1.78 -24.89 -24.25
C ASP A 32 -1.55 -23.81 -23.18
N GLY A 33 -0.29 -23.65 -22.73
CA GLY A 33 0.11 -22.58 -21.83
C GLY A 33 -0.06 -21.19 -22.44
N VAL A 34 0.30 -21.02 -23.72
CA VAL A 34 0.11 -19.76 -24.47
C VAL A 34 -1.38 -19.43 -24.61
N VAL A 35 -2.20 -20.43 -24.92
CA VAL A 35 -3.66 -20.29 -25.02
C VAL A 35 -4.25 -19.81 -23.69
N ALA A 36 -3.85 -20.43 -22.58
CA ALA A 36 -4.31 -20.05 -21.24
C ALA A 36 -3.88 -18.62 -20.86
N SER A 37 -2.63 -18.23 -21.13
CA SER A 37 -2.12 -16.87 -20.85
C SER A 37 -2.85 -15.79 -21.65
N VAL A 38 -3.11 -16.02 -22.94
CA VAL A 38 -3.87 -15.07 -23.80
C VAL A 38 -5.31 -14.95 -23.32
N ALA A 39 -5.99 -16.06 -23.03
CA ALA A 39 -7.36 -16.06 -22.54
C ALA A 39 -7.51 -15.35 -21.19
N LEU A 40 -6.58 -15.61 -20.25
CA LEU A 40 -6.57 -14.98 -18.94
C LEU A 40 -6.32 -13.46 -19.05
N ALA A 41 -5.37 -13.03 -19.87
CA ALA A 41 -5.07 -11.61 -20.10
C ALA A 41 -6.26 -10.87 -20.72
N SER A 42 -6.93 -11.44 -21.73
CA SER A 42 -8.14 -10.88 -22.33
C SER A 42 -9.27 -10.71 -21.30
N HIS A 43 -9.55 -11.75 -20.50
CA HIS A 43 -10.61 -11.69 -19.49
C HIS A 43 -10.34 -10.66 -18.40
N LYS A 44 -9.09 -10.56 -17.92
CA LYS A 44 -8.71 -9.55 -16.92
C LYS A 44 -8.81 -8.13 -17.50
N ALA A 45 -8.37 -7.89 -18.74
CA ALA A 45 -8.50 -6.59 -19.38
C ALA A 45 -9.96 -6.13 -19.52
N GLN A 46 -10.86 -7.04 -19.90
CA GLN A 46 -12.30 -6.76 -19.99
C GLN A 46 -12.93 -6.49 -18.62
N ALA A 47 -12.56 -7.26 -17.59
CA ALA A 47 -13.06 -7.06 -16.23
C ALA A 47 -12.62 -5.70 -15.65
N VAL A 48 -11.38 -5.29 -15.88
CA VAL A 48 -10.85 -3.98 -15.45
C VAL A 48 -11.59 -2.83 -16.13
N ASN A 49 -11.77 -2.91 -17.45
CA ASN A 49 -12.52 -1.89 -18.20
C ASN A 49 -14.00 -1.81 -17.80
N ALA A 50 -14.60 -2.91 -17.31
CA ALA A 50 -15.97 -2.93 -16.82
C ALA A 50 -16.14 -2.37 -15.38
N MET A 51 -15.08 -2.33 -14.57
CA MET A 51 -15.13 -1.92 -13.15
C MET A 51 -14.61 -0.48 -12.89
N SER A 52 -13.88 0.11 -13.83
CA SER A 52 -13.41 1.51 -13.91
C SER A 52 -12.84 2.18 -12.64
N SER A 53 -11.51 2.27 -12.62
CA SER A 53 -10.71 3.47 -12.24
C SER A 53 -9.26 3.39 -12.78
N GLY A 54 -8.81 2.20 -13.20
CA GLY A 54 -7.64 2.03 -14.09
C GLY A 54 -8.10 1.63 -15.49
N SER A 55 -7.56 2.27 -16.53
CA SER A 55 -7.86 1.94 -17.93
C SER A 55 -6.76 1.05 -18.51
N VAL A 56 -7.13 -0.11 -19.05
CA VAL A 56 -6.25 -0.84 -19.97
C VAL A 56 -6.36 -0.14 -21.32
N PRO A 57 -5.26 0.26 -21.97
CA PRO A 57 -5.32 0.95 -23.25
C PRO A 57 -6.10 0.14 -24.29
N ASP A 58 -7.02 0.77 -25.03
CA ASP A 58 -7.84 0.09 -26.06
C ASP A 58 -6.99 -0.65 -27.10
N ALA A 59 -5.80 -0.13 -27.39
CA ALA A 59 -4.82 -0.77 -28.28
C ALA A 59 -4.32 -2.13 -27.76
N ALA A 60 -4.17 -2.28 -26.44
CA ALA A 60 -3.78 -3.53 -25.79
C ALA A 60 -4.93 -4.54 -25.82
N VAL A 61 -6.17 -4.09 -25.57
CA VAL A 61 -7.38 -4.92 -25.68
C VAL A 61 -7.56 -5.43 -27.10
N ALA A 62 -7.42 -4.56 -28.11
CA ALA A 62 -7.53 -4.93 -29.52
C ALA A 62 -6.40 -5.86 -29.99
N GLN A 63 -5.21 -5.80 -29.37
CA GLN A 63 -4.12 -6.73 -29.65
C GLN A 63 -4.37 -8.11 -29.01
N LEU A 64 -4.92 -8.15 -27.80
CA LEU A 64 -5.29 -9.39 -27.11
C LEU A 64 -6.43 -10.14 -27.82
N GLU A 65 -7.45 -9.43 -28.31
CA GLU A 65 -8.52 -10.06 -29.11
C GLU A 65 -7.99 -10.62 -30.44
N ARG A 66 -7.04 -9.94 -31.09
CA ARG A 66 -6.36 -10.47 -32.29
C ARG A 66 -5.53 -11.70 -31.97
N ASN A 67 -4.75 -11.68 -30.90
CA ASN A 67 -3.98 -12.84 -30.44
C ASN A 67 -4.91 -14.03 -30.12
N LYS A 68 -6.07 -13.79 -29.49
CA LYS A 68 -7.10 -14.81 -29.22
C LYS A 68 -7.68 -15.42 -30.50
N GLN A 69 -8.01 -14.61 -31.50
CA GLN A 69 -8.49 -15.11 -32.80
C GLN A 69 -7.44 -15.95 -33.54
N LEU A 70 -6.17 -15.61 -33.41
CA LEU A 70 -5.05 -16.35 -34.02
C LEU A 70 -4.82 -17.70 -33.32
N VAL A 71 -4.92 -17.74 -31.99
CA VAL A 71 -4.90 -18.99 -31.23
C VAL A 71 -6.04 -19.93 -31.65
N VAL A 72 -7.25 -19.38 -31.82
CA VAL A 72 -8.45 -20.14 -32.23
C VAL A 72 -8.37 -20.65 -33.69
N SER A 73 -7.63 -19.96 -34.57
CA SER A 73 -7.50 -20.33 -35.99
C SER A 73 -6.24 -21.15 -36.32
N GLY A 74 -5.19 -21.09 -35.50
CA GLY A 74 -3.95 -21.88 -35.66
C GLY A 74 -4.00 -23.27 -35.04
N GLY A 75 -4.78 -23.47 -33.97
CA GLY A 75 -5.09 -24.80 -33.44
C GLY A 75 -6.28 -25.37 -34.19
N GLY A 76 -6.04 -26.24 -35.18
CA GLY A 76 -7.10 -26.88 -35.96
C GLY A 76 -8.21 -27.41 -35.03
N ALA A 77 -9.41 -26.84 -35.17
CA ALA A 77 -10.63 -27.12 -34.43
C ALA A 77 -10.58 -28.33 -33.46
N GLN A 78 -9.87 -28.18 -32.33
CA GLN A 78 -10.21 -28.96 -31.16
C GLN A 78 -11.43 -28.26 -30.58
N SER A 79 -12.59 -28.79 -30.95
CA SER A 79 -13.88 -28.38 -30.40
C SER A 79 -13.76 -28.35 -28.88
N VAL A 80 -13.72 -27.15 -28.31
CA VAL A 80 -13.76 -26.92 -26.87
C VAL A 80 -14.98 -27.67 -26.35
N THR A 81 -14.73 -28.77 -25.63
CA THR A 81 -15.83 -29.57 -25.11
C THR A 81 -16.45 -28.83 -23.94
N ARG A 82 -17.70 -29.17 -23.62
CA ARG A 82 -18.39 -28.58 -22.46
C ARG A 82 -17.61 -28.83 -21.15
N ARG A 83 -16.86 -29.94 -21.11
CA ARG A 83 -15.97 -30.30 -20.00
C ARG A 83 -14.78 -29.35 -19.90
N ASP A 84 -14.14 -29.00 -21.00
CA ASP A 84 -13.00 -28.05 -21.00
C ASP A 84 -13.45 -26.65 -20.53
N LEU A 85 -14.66 -26.23 -20.93
CA LEU A 85 -15.29 -25.01 -20.44
C LEU A 85 -15.61 -25.06 -18.95
N ASP A 86 -16.05 -26.20 -18.43
CA ASP A 86 -16.39 -26.35 -17.01
C ASP A 86 -15.13 -26.45 -16.13
N GLU A 87 -14.06 -27.11 -16.61
CA GLU A 87 -12.75 -27.14 -15.96
C GLU A 87 -12.10 -25.75 -15.97
N LEU A 88 -12.18 -25.01 -17.08
CA LEU A 88 -11.74 -23.62 -17.16
C LEU A 88 -12.56 -22.71 -16.23
N ARG A 89 -13.88 -22.86 -16.17
CA ARG A 89 -14.75 -22.11 -15.24
C ARG A 89 -14.45 -22.45 -13.79
N ALA A 90 -14.16 -23.71 -13.48
CA ALA A 90 -13.78 -24.15 -12.14
C ALA A 90 -12.41 -23.58 -11.75
N GLY A 91 -11.42 -23.63 -12.65
CA GLY A 91 -10.09 -23.04 -12.46
C GLY A 91 -10.14 -21.53 -12.30
N ILE A 92 -10.93 -20.83 -13.13
CA ILE A 92 -11.16 -19.38 -13.00
C ILE A 92 -11.87 -19.06 -11.68
N ARG A 93 -12.92 -19.79 -11.29
CA ARG A 93 -13.61 -19.55 -10.01
C ARG A 93 -12.72 -19.86 -8.81
N ALA A 94 -11.89 -20.89 -8.89
CA ALA A 94 -10.96 -21.27 -7.82
C ALA A 94 -9.82 -20.25 -7.71
N GLY A 95 -9.20 -19.88 -8.84
CA GLY A 95 -8.13 -18.87 -8.91
C GLY A 95 -8.62 -17.50 -8.50
N ILE A 96 -9.76 -17.02 -9.04
CA ILE A 96 -10.37 -15.76 -8.62
C ILE A 96 -10.72 -15.78 -7.13
N ARG A 97 -11.27 -16.87 -6.59
CA ARG A 97 -11.54 -16.93 -5.14
C ARG A 97 -10.27 -16.96 -4.30
N ALA A 98 -9.23 -17.66 -4.73
CA ALA A 98 -7.98 -17.79 -3.99
C ALA A 98 -7.21 -16.47 -4.02
N ASP A 99 -7.06 -15.85 -5.19
CA ASP A 99 -6.32 -14.61 -5.38
C ASP A 99 -7.06 -13.43 -4.74
N ILE A 100 -8.38 -13.28 -4.98
CA ILE A 100 -9.16 -12.21 -4.32
C ILE A 100 -9.16 -12.41 -2.81
N ARG A 101 -9.25 -13.66 -2.31
CA ARG A 101 -9.18 -13.91 -0.86
C ARG A 101 -7.81 -13.59 -0.31
N ALA A 102 -6.73 -13.97 -0.98
CA ALA A 102 -5.36 -13.70 -0.53
C ALA A 102 -5.06 -12.19 -0.54
N ASP A 103 -5.41 -11.48 -1.61
CA ASP A 103 -5.20 -10.04 -1.74
C ASP A 103 -6.04 -9.26 -0.72
N ILE A 104 -7.34 -9.58 -0.59
CA ILE A 104 -8.20 -8.96 0.42
C ILE A 104 -7.72 -9.29 1.84
N SER A 105 -7.29 -10.53 2.10
CA SER A 105 -6.74 -10.90 3.42
C SER A 105 -5.46 -10.14 3.71
N ALA A 106 -4.55 -10.00 2.75
CA ALA A 106 -3.30 -9.25 2.92
C ALA A 106 -3.57 -7.75 3.17
N ASP A 107 -4.52 -7.14 2.43
CA ASP A 107 -4.90 -5.75 2.63
C ASP A 107 -5.57 -5.53 3.99
N ILE A 108 -6.46 -6.45 4.41
CA ILE A 108 -7.07 -6.41 5.74
C ILE A 108 -6.02 -6.57 6.83
N ASP A 109 -5.10 -7.53 6.71
CA ASP A 109 -4.04 -7.78 7.69
C ASP A 109 -3.12 -6.56 7.79
N ALA A 110 -2.76 -5.93 6.67
CA ALA A 110 -1.98 -4.70 6.65
C ALA A 110 -2.73 -3.53 7.30
N ALA A 111 -4.02 -3.36 6.99
CA ALA A 111 -4.85 -2.31 7.59
C ALA A 111 -5.05 -2.50 9.10
N VAL A 112 -5.32 -3.73 9.52
CA VAL A 112 -5.47 -4.13 10.92
C VAL A 112 -4.17 -3.94 11.68
N SER A 113 -3.04 -4.36 11.10
CA SER A 113 -1.71 -4.14 11.69
C SER A 113 -1.40 -2.64 11.83
N GLY A 114 -1.70 -1.84 10.81
CA GLY A 114 -1.56 -0.38 10.87
C GLY A 114 -2.43 0.25 11.97
N LEU A 115 -3.68 -0.21 12.13
CA LEU A 115 -4.58 0.24 13.19
C LEU A 115 -4.04 -0.13 14.58
N PHE A 116 -3.53 -1.35 14.76
CA PHE A 116 -2.93 -1.79 16.02
C PHE A 116 -1.71 -0.95 16.40
N GLN A 117 -0.84 -0.64 15.43
CA GLN A 117 0.30 0.23 15.68
C GLN A 117 -0.16 1.64 16.08
N GLN A 118 -1.15 2.22 15.39
CA GLN A 118 -1.74 3.53 15.74
C GLN A 118 -2.32 3.53 17.15
N MET A 119 -3.11 2.52 17.49
CA MET A 119 -3.69 2.37 18.83
C MET A 119 -2.62 2.21 19.91
N SER A 120 -1.55 1.44 19.63
CA SER A 120 -0.44 1.26 20.55
C SER A 120 0.29 2.58 20.82
N ALA A 121 0.61 3.34 19.78
CA ALA A 121 1.23 4.66 19.91
C ALA A 121 0.33 5.65 20.67
N TYR A 122 -0.97 5.66 20.38
CA TYR A 122 -1.94 6.49 21.08
C TYR A 122 -2.04 6.12 22.57
N ASN A 123 -2.15 4.83 22.90
CA ASN A 123 -2.24 4.36 24.28
C ASN A 123 -0.95 4.67 25.06
N HIS A 124 0.22 4.41 24.47
CA HIS A 124 1.52 4.80 25.03
C HIS A 124 1.54 6.29 25.36
N ASN A 125 1.15 7.14 24.42
CA ASN A 125 1.17 8.58 24.62
C ASN A 125 0.13 9.08 25.63
N GLN A 126 -1.07 8.48 25.69
CA GLN A 126 -2.04 8.80 26.73
C GLN A 126 -1.47 8.49 28.13
N ASN A 127 -0.85 7.32 28.30
CA ASN A 127 -0.21 6.95 29.57
C ASN A 127 0.98 7.86 29.89
N ALA A 128 1.81 8.19 28.89
CA ALA A 128 2.94 9.10 29.07
C ALA A 128 2.48 10.51 29.46
N ARG A 129 1.44 11.05 28.81
CA ARG A 129 0.82 12.34 29.17
C ARG A 129 0.26 12.32 30.59
N LEU A 130 -0.40 11.22 30.99
CA LEU A 130 -0.90 11.07 32.36
C LEU A 130 0.26 11.09 33.38
N GLN A 131 1.34 10.34 33.11
CA GLN A 131 2.52 10.34 33.97
C GLN A 131 3.20 11.71 34.01
N ASN A 132 3.28 12.40 32.88
CA ASN A 132 3.83 13.76 32.79
C ASN A 132 2.99 14.78 33.54
N SER A 133 1.66 14.65 33.56
CA SER A 133 0.79 15.55 34.33
C SER A 133 0.98 15.43 35.84
N GLN A 134 1.46 14.27 36.29
CA GLN A 134 1.80 13.96 37.68
C GLN A 134 3.30 14.07 37.96
N ALA A 135 4.11 14.36 36.93
CA ALA A 135 5.53 14.56 37.06
C ALA A 135 5.75 15.96 37.64
N GLY A 136 5.78 16.03 38.97
CA GLY A 136 6.30 17.21 39.68
C GLY A 136 7.76 17.47 39.34
N ASP A 137 8.36 18.47 39.99
CA ASP A 137 9.67 19.02 39.60
C ASP A 137 10.84 18.02 39.61
N SER A 138 10.73 16.89 40.31
CA SER A 138 11.79 15.89 40.46
C SER A 138 11.67 14.65 39.57
N LYS A 139 10.59 14.51 38.77
CA LYS A 139 10.36 13.32 37.93
C LYS A 139 10.69 13.61 36.47
N GLN A 140 11.31 12.63 35.80
CA GLN A 140 11.56 12.73 34.37
C GLN A 140 10.27 12.57 33.57
N TYR A 141 10.08 13.43 32.57
CA TYR A 141 9.01 13.32 31.60
C TYR A 141 9.21 12.10 30.70
N GLN A 142 8.12 11.37 30.49
CA GLN A 142 8.05 10.30 29.52
C GLN A 142 8.01 10.86 28.12
N ALA A 143 8.85 10.30 27.27
CA ALA A 143 8.88 10.59 25.85
C ALA A 143 7.59 10.14 25.17
N LEU A 144 7.02 11.04 24.37
CA LEU A 144 5.93 10.70 23.47
C LEU A 144 6.51 10.09 22.20
N VAL A 145 5.81 9.13 21.61
CA VAL A 145 6.12 8.56 20.31
C VAL A 145 5.30 9.23 19.21
N ARG A 146 5.69 9.04 17.95
CA ARG A 146 4.92 9.58 16.82
C ARG A 146 3.60 8.83 16.64
N GLU A 147 2.47 9.55 16.72
CA GLU A 147 1.11 9.02 16.48
C GLU A 147 0.66 9.15 15.02
N LYS A 148 1.19 10.14 14.29
CA LYS A 148 0.74 10.47 12.93
C LYS A 148 1.58 9.77 11.86
N PRO A 149 0.97 9.24 10.79
CA PRO A 149 1.69 8.80 9.60
C PRO A 149 2.57 9.92 9.01
N GLY A 150 3.67 9.57 8.35
CA GLY A 150 4.49 10.51 7.59
C GLY A 150 5.89 9.96 7.31
N SER A 151 6.84 10.85 7.05
CA SER A 151 8.22 10.46 6.69
C SER A 151 8.96 9.71 7.81
N VAL A 152 8.55 9.90 9.06
CA VAL A 152 9.02 9.12 10.21
C VAL A 152 7.97 8.07 10.54
N GLY A 153 8.42 6.84 10.78
CA GLY A 153 7.54 5.71 11.08
C GLY A 153 6.67 5.93 12.32
N LEU A 154 5.50 5.30 12.33
CA LEU A 154 4.60 5.36 13.47
C LEU A 154 5.23 4.67 14.69
N GLY A 155 5.03 5.24 15.89
CA GLY A 155 5.65 4.75 17.11
C GLY A 155 7.14 5.13 17.25
N ALA A 156 7.70 5.90 16.31
CA ALA A 156 9.09 6.34 16.41
C ALA A 156 9.34 7.19 17.65
N ALA A 157 10.42 6.85 18.36
CA ALA A 157 10.92 7.63 19.48
C ALA A 157 11.31 9.05 19.04
N PRO A 158 11.19 10.05 19.92
CA PRO A 158 11.55 11.40 19.58
C PRO A 158 13.06 11.58 19.51
N PRO A 159 13.54 12.65 18.84
CA PRO A 159 14.93 13.02 18.88
C PRO A 159 15.41 13.29 20.32
N ALA A 160 16.72 13.17 20.56
CA ALA A 160 17.33 13.31 21.88
C ALA A 160 17.11 14.69 22.55
N VAL A 161 16.63 15.68 21.80
CA VAL A 161 16.28 17.03 22.27
C VAL A 161 14.94 17.10 23.01
N PHE A 162 14.23 15.98 23.18
CA PHE A 162 13.01 15.92 23.97
C PHE A 162 13.27 16.35 25.43
N PRO A 163 12.50 17.31 26.00
CA PRO A 163 12.69 17.75 27.38
C PRO A 163 12.45 16.60 28.35
N LYS A 164 13.43 16.27 29.19
CA LYS A 164 13.30 15.22 30.21
C LYS A 164 12.85 15.79 31.54
N THR A 165 13.03 17.07 31.78
CA THR A 165 12.71 17.74 33.03
C THR A 165 12.04 19.09 32.78
N LYS A 166 11.48 19.68 33.85
CA LYS A 166 10.94 21.04 33.82
C LYS A 166 12.00 22.07 33.40
N ASP A 167 13.22 21.92 33.90
CA ASP A 167 14.32 22.83 33.57
C ASP A 167 14.69 22.73 32.07
N ASP A 168 14.77 21.52 31.52
CA ASP A 168 14.97 21.31 30.08
C ASP A 168 13.86 22.00 29.28
N LEU A 169 12.62 21.88 29.74
CA LEU A 169 11.47 22.47 29.08
C LEU A 169 11.50 24.01 29.13
N THR A 170 11.97 24.60 30.24
CA THR A 170 12.14 26.06 30.34
C THR A 170 13.32 26.60 29.54
N THR A 171 14.31 25.77 29.21
CA THR A 171 15.55 26.18 28.53
C THR A 171 15.62 25.75 27.07
N ILE A 172 14.73 24.87 26.62
CA ILE A 172 14.69 24.37 25.23
C ILE A 172 14.64 25.51 24.21
N THR A 173 15.43 25.38 23.15
CA THR A 173 15.58 26.37 22.08
C THR A 173 14.44 26.29 21.06
N ASN A 174 14.22 27.38 20.32
CA ASN A 174 13.22 27.40 19.24
C ASN A 174 13.49 26.35 18.15
N ASP A 175 14.77 26.10 17.84
CA ASP A 175 15.15 25.10 16.83
C ASP A 175 14.80 23.69 17.29
N ASN A 176 15.07 23.38 18.56
CA ASN A 176 14.69 22.08 19.15
C ASN A 176 13.16 21.91 19.18
N ILE A 177 12.41 22.95 19.53
CA ILE A 177 10.93 22.91 19.47
C ILE A 177 10.46 22.67 18.03
N THR A 178 11.07 23.34 17.06
CA THR A 178 10.70 23.19 15.64
C THR A 178 11.00 21.77 15.14
N GLY A 179 12.14 21.18 15.52
CA GLY A 179 12.47 19.80 15.22
C GLY A 179 11.49 18.80 15.84
N LEU A 180 11.07 19.04 17.09
CA LEU A 180 10.04 18.22 17.74
C LEU A 180 8.68 18.37 17.04
N ALA A 181 8.29 19.58 16.64
CA ALA A 181 7.05 19.85 15.91
C ALA A 181 7.01 19.07 14.58
N GLN A 182 8.11 19.07 13.84
CA GLN A 182 8.25 18.29 12.61
C GLN A 182 8.20 16.78 12.86
N HIS A 183 8.84 16.30 13.94
CA HIS A 183 8.80 14.90 14.33
C HIS A 183 7.38 14.42 14.64
N TYR A 184 6.61 15.19 15.41
CA TYR A 184 5.25 14.81 15.80
C TYR A 184 4.18 15.19 14.77
N GLY A 185 4.50 16.07 13.81
CA GLY A 185 3.52 16.64 12.88
C GLY A 185 2.53 17.56 13.59
N GLU A 186 3.02 18.41 14.49
CA GLU A 186 2.23 19.29 15.35
C GLU A 186 2.60 20.76 15.16
N GLU A 187 1.66 21.65 15.46
CA GLU A 187 1.81 23.10 15.23
C GLU A 187 2.25 23.89 16.47
N PHE A 188 2.77 23.24 17.51
CA PHE A 188 3.27 23.99 18.69
C PHE A 188 4.45 24.92 18.36
N ALA A 189 5.09 24.75 17.19
CA ALA A 189 6.06 25.69 16.65
C ALA A 189 5.43 26.88 15.88
N ALA A 190 4.11 26.99 15.75
CA ALA A 190 3.47 28.12 15.06
C ALA A 190 3.28 29.37 15.93
N CYS A 191 3.44 29.25 17.26
CA CYS A 191 3.24 30.39 18.17
C CYS A 191 4.30 31.49 17.97
N ALA A 192 3.93 32.73 18.27
CA ALA A 192 4.73 33.92 17.98
C ALA A 192 5.96 34.04 18.88
N THR A 193 5.85 33.65 20.15
CA THR A 193 6.93 33.76 21.13
C THR A 193 7.47 32.39 21.55
N VAL A 194 8.74 32.35 21.96
CA VAL A 194 9.35 31.11 22.51
C VAL A 194 8.60 30.61 23.74
N VAL A 195 8.09 31.51 24.59
CA VAL A 195 7.35 31.14 25.80
C VAL A 195 6.03 30.44 25.44
N GLU A 196 5.29 30.96 24.45
CA GLU A 196 4.05 30.32 23.99
C GLU A 196 4.32 28.97 23.33
N ARG A 197 5.38 28.85 22.52
CA ARG A 197 5.78 27.59 21.90
C ARG A 197 6.11 26.54 22.96
N ARG A 198 6.88 26.92 23.98
CA ARG A 198 7.21 26.03 25.09
C ARG A 198 5.94 25.63 25.88
N ARG A 199 5.04 26.57 26.15
CA ARG A 199 3.74 26.27 26.80
C ARG A 199 2.88 25.34 25.95
N ALA A 200 2.86 25.51 24.64
CA ALA A 200 2.17 24.60 23.71
C ALA A 200 2.80 23.20 23.74
N LEU A 201 4.14 23.11 23.77
CA LEU A 201 4.87 21.84 23.95
C LEU A 201 4.54 21.17 25.30
N ALA A 202 4.49 21.89 26.42
CA ALA A 202 4.03 21.33 27.71
C ALA A 202 2.64 20.72 27.60
N ARG A 203 1.69 21.48 27.04
CA ARG A 203 0.30 21.03 26.89
C ARG A 203 0.24 19.75 26.05
N PHE A 204 0.99 19.71 24.96
CA PHE A 204 1.12 18.50 24.13
C PHE A 204 1.69 17.31 24.91
N MET A 205 2.70 17.55 25.76
CA MET A 205 3.32 16.57 26.63
C MET A 205 2.46 16.16 27.84
N GLY A 206 1.36 16.85 28.12
CA GLY A 206 0.54 16.65 29.31
C GLY A 206 1.11 17.28 30.59
N VAL A 207 2.10 18.17 30.49
CA VAL A 207 2.75 18.81 31.63
C VAL A 207 1.96 20.04 32.09
N GLN A 208 1.83 20.23 33.40
CA GLN A 208 1.31 21.49 33.97
C GLN A 208 2.41 22.56 33.96
N TRP A 209 2.16 23.67 33.25
CA TRP A 209 3.06 24.83 33.14
C TRP A 209 2.37 26.15 33.53
#